data_AF-A0A496WMX8-F1
#
_entry.id   AF-A0A496WMX8-F1
#
_cell.length_a   1.000
_cell.length_b   1.000
_cell.length_c   1.000
_cell.angle_alpha   90.00
_cell.angle_beta   90.00
_cell.angle_gamma   90.00
#
_symmetry.space_group_name_H-M   'P 1'
#
loop_
_entity.id
_entity.type
_entity.pdbx_description
1 polymer ?
#
loop_
_entity_poly.entity_id
_entity_poly.type
_entity_poly.pdbx_seq_one_letter_code
_entity_poly.pdbx_strand_id
1 'polypeptide(L)'
;MTARAVRVSQDDWHCAALCNIFAPSFYSRIIGGLEQLVWTEAIQNFYSQREVNLKGNPYFEELFSDDVRSTIIDSIGSFFGERLRSDFDIAAHKMISGDFIDVHTDSNDHNETHRMTVTLNDGWSLSDGGILLALNSGAISSVRDAWLPTANNGFVFKISESSYHAVTPILGSRPRYSLIITFKRSGVSCTKEPTWIPFVLQSDVECATATAAHMGISPETFTAPFKYSEFGTVDDLRSFVSGHLYNAPKQWSYKKGTSINVDHNGNQPKGTDADRVDAVRKLRRIPPIIVVRRKTGCYCLVDGSHRLSHAHDESLSIGVALYEEK
;
A
#
# COMPACT_ATOMS: atom_id res chain seq x y z
N MET A 1 5.13 -9.58 11.56
CA MET A 1 4.53 -8.40 10.91
C MET A 1 4.03 -8.82 9.54
N THR A 2 2.84 -8.40 9.09
CA THR A 2 2.34 -8.71 7.74
C THR A 2 1.94 -7.40 7.06
N ALA A 3 2.94 -6.56 6.77
CA ALA A 3 2.72 -5.37 5.95
C ALA A 3 2.35 -5.82 4.53
N ARG A 4 1.28 -5.25 3.97
CA ARG A 4 0.89 -5.53 2.59
C ARG A 4 1.23 -4.35 1.73
N ALA A 5 1.99 -4.58 0.66
CA ALA A 5 2.10 -3.58 -0.37
C ALA A 5 0.72 -3.33 -0.97
N VAL A 6 0.30 -2.07 -0.84
CA VAL A 6 -0.68 -1.47 -1.72
C VAL A 6 0.20 -0.89 -2.85
N ARG A 7 0.32 0.40 -3.10
CA ARG A 7 0.74 0.84 -4.44
C ARG A 7 2.22 0.92 -4.85
N VAL A 8 2.70 0.05 -5.76
CA VAL A 8 4.05 0.14 -6.36
C VAL A 8 4.12 0.99 -7.66
N SER A 9 5.03 1.96 -7.75
CA SER A 9 5.39 2.71 -8.97
C SER A 9 6.31 1.85 -9.87
N GLN A 10 6.09 1.81 -11.19
CA GLN A 10 6.91 1.03 -12.16
C GLN A 10 7.76 1.98 -13.04
N ASP A 11 8.03 3.18 -12.52
CA ASP A 11 8.85 4.19 -13.18
C ASP A 11 10.21 4.23 -12.44
N ASP A 12 11.18 5.03 -12.90
CA ASP A 12 12.52 5.17 -12.28
C ASP A 12 12.48 5.46 -10.76
N TRP A 13 11.33 5.94 -10.27
CA TRP A 13 11.09 6.09 -8.86
C TRP A 13 10.49 4.82 -8.23
N HIS A 14 11.39 4.01 -7.65
CA HIS A 14 11.06 2.78 -6.93
C HIS A 14 10.38 3.10 -5.59
N CYS A 15 9.05 3.16 -5.60
CA CYS A 15 8.25 3.45 -4.41
C CYS A 15 7.01 2.55 -4.32
N ALA A 16 6.50 2.39 -3.11
CA ALA A 16 5.32 1.59 -2.79
C ALA A 16 4.48 2.23 -1.68
N ALA A 17 3.16 2.33 -1.84
CA ALA A 17 2.26 2.46 -0.71
C ALA A 17 2.00 1.09 -0.09
N LEU A 18 1.77 1.06 1.20
CA LEU A 18 1.62 -0.15 1.98
C LEU A 18 0.41 0.04 2.92
N CYS A 19 -0.34 -1.01 3.22
CA CYS A 19 -1.43 -0.96 4.19
C CYS A 19 -1.25 -1.94 5.32
N ASN A 20 -1.89 -1.60 6.45
CA ASN A 20 -1.87 -2.40 7.66
C ASN A 20 -0.45 -2.83 8.05
N ILE A 21 0.46 -1.85 8.09
CA ILE A 21 1.90 -2.08 8.32
C ILE A 21 2.13 -2.89 9.59
N PHE A 22 1.53 -2.43 10.68
CA PHE A 22 1.67 -3.01 12.00
C PHE A 22 0.47 -3.89 12.33
N ALA A 23 0.71 -4.96 13.08
CA ALA A 23 -0.40 -5.71 13.70
C ALA A 23 -1.20 -4.79 14.64
N PRO A 24 -2.53 -4.96 14.80
CA PRO A 24 -3.36 -4.04 15.58
C PRO A 24 -2.85 -3.77 17.00
N SER A 25 -2.35 -4.79 17.69
CA SER A 25 -1.76 -4.64 19.03
C SER A 25 -0.48 -3.82 19.03
N PHE A 26 0.38 -4.01 18.03
CA PHE A 26 1.61 -3.24 17.86
C PHE A 26 1.32 -1.78 17.50
N TYR A 27 0.39 -1.56 16.57
CA TYR A 27 -0.11 -0.23 16.20
C TYR A 27 -0.64 0.53 17.43
N SER A 28 -1.47 -0.13 18.24
CA SER A 28 -2.02 0.48 19.46
C SER A 28 -0.94 0.88 20.46
N ARG A 29 0.12 0.07 20.61
CA ARG A 29 1.29 0.41 21.43
C ARG A 29 2.05 1.62 20.88
N ILE A 30 2.24 1.71 19.56
CA ILE A 30 2.84 2.91 18.94
C ILE A 30 2.04 4.15 19.33
N ILE A 31 0.72 4.15 19.09
CA ILE A 31 -0.15 5.29 19.39
C ILE A 31 -0.04 5.70 20.87
N GLY A 32 -0.18 4.74 21.79
CA GLY A 32 -0.07 5.01 23.22
C GLY A 32 1.29 5.57 23.64
N GLY A 33 2.37 5.13 22.99
CA GLY A 33 3.72 5.69 23.19
C GLY A 33 3.86 7.14 22.73
N LEU A 34 3.22 7.51 21.61
CA LEU A 34 3.30 8.87 21.05
C LEU A 34 2.63 9.93 21.94
N GLU A 35 1.60 9.55 22.71
CA GLU A 35 0.93 10.44 23.65
C GLU A 35 1.86 10.93 24.78
N GLN A 36 2.91 10.15 25.08
CA GLN A 36 3.88 10.44 26.14
C GLN A 36 5.09 11.25 25.66
N LEU A 37 5.19 11.53 24.35
CA LEU A 37 6.32 12.24 23.78
C LEU A 37 6.23 13.75 24.01
N VAL A 38 7.38 14.35 24.32
CA VAL A 38 7.57 15.80 24.27
C VAL A 38 8.00 16.18 22.86
N TRP A 39 7.17 16.98 22.20
CA TRP A 39 7.35 17.36 20.80
C TRP A 39 8.18 18.63 20.68
N THR A 40 9.23 18.59 19.86
CA THR A 40 10.06 19.76 19.54
C THR A 40 9.72 20.25 18.15
N GLU A 41 9.51 21.55 18.00
CA GLU A 41 9.29 22.17 16.70
C GLU A 41 10.61 22.24 15.92
N ALA A 42 10.56 21.77 14.67
CA ALA A 42 11.64 21.82 13.70
C ALA A 42 11.16 22.63 12.50
N ILE A 43 11.83 23.75 12.25
CA ILE A 43 11.55 24.64 11.13
C ILE A 43 12.80 24.71 10.27
N GLN A 44 12.61 24.42 8.98
CA GLN A 44 13.62 24.58 7.95
C GLN A 44 13.00 25.33 6.77
N ASN A 45 13.84 25.73 5.81
CA ASN A 45 13.39 26.48 4.63
C ASN A 45 12.33 25.73 3.79
N PHE A 46 12.25 24.40 3.91
CA PHE A 46 11.36 23.54 3.14
C PHE A 46 10.37 22.76 3.99
N TYR A 47 10.35 22.93 5.32
CA TYR A 47 9.32 22.31 6.17
C TYR A 47 9.09 23.03 7.49
N SER A 48 7.90 22.84 8.04
CA SER A 48 7.58 23.11 9.43
C SER A 48 6.85 21.90 9.99
N GLN A 49 7.39 21.30 11.04
CA GLN A 49 6.80 20.14 11.71
C GLN A 49 7.29 20.06 13.16
N ARG A 50 6.75 19.10 13.92
CA ARG A 50 7.35 18.67 15.19
C ARG A 50 7.90 17.26 15.06
N GLU A 51 9.06 17.02 15.61
CA GLU A 51 9.74 15.74 15.49
C GLU A 51 10.38 15.27 16.80
N VAL A 52 10.47 13.95 16.93
CA VAL A 52 11.19 13.27 18.01
C VAL A 52 11.92 12.08 17.41
N ASN A 53 13.24 12.04 17.56
CA ASN A 53 13.99 10.81 17.30
C ASN A 53 13.69 9.80 18.42
N LEU A 54 13.19 8.62 18.05
CA LEU A 54 12.79 7.60 19.02
C LEU A 54 13.96 6.78 19.54
N LYS A 55 15.14 6.91 18.94
CA LYS A 55 16.36 6.21 19.37
C LYS A 55 16.73 6.63 20.79
N GLY A 56 17.01 5.64 21.63
CA GLY A 56 17.35 5.83 23.04
C GLY A 56 16.15 6.07 23.95
N ASN A 57 14.92 6.15 23.42
CA ASN A 57 13.72 6.15 24.25
C ASN A 57 13.42 4.70 24.73
N PRO A 58 13.43 4.40 26.03
CA PRO A 58 13.30 3.02 26.53
C PRO A 58 12.03 2.30 26.06
N TYR A 59 10.90 3.01 25.96
CA TYR A 59 9.64 2.42 25.51
C TYR A 59 9.72 1.99 24.04
N PHE A 60 10.28 2.85 23.19
CA PHE A 60 10.40 2.56 21.77
C PHE A 60 11.55 1.59 21.45
N GLU A 61 12.62 1.56 22.24
CA GLU A 61 13.65 0.52 22.11
C GLU A 61 13.12 -0.87 22.47
N GLU A 62 12.26 -0.99 23.49
CA GLU A 62 11.57 -2.24 23.78
C GLU A 62 10.57 -2.61 22.68
N LEU A 63 9.78 -1.64 22.21
CA LEU A 63 8.77 -1.86 21.18
C LEU A 63 9.39 -2.25 19.83
N PHE A 64 10.50 -1.62 19.45
CA PHE A 64 11.30 -1.93 18.26
C PHE A 64 12.54 -2.74 18.64
N SER A 65 12.31 -3.88 19.31
CA SER A 65 13.37 -4.83 19.66
C SER A 65 14.12 -5.35 18.43
N ASP A 66 15.27 -6.00 18.66
CA ASP A 66 16.09 -6.56 17.58
C ASP A 66 15.32 -7.52 16.66
N ASP A 67 14.43 -8.35 17.21
CA ASP A 67 13.59 -9.26 16.43
C ASP A 67 12.59 -8.50 15.55
N VAL A 68 11.99 -7.42 16.06
CA VAL A 68 11.08 -6.56 15.30
C VAL A 68 11.84 -5.83 14.20
N ARG A 69 13.01 -5.27 14.52
CA ARG A 69 13.89 -4.61 13.55
C ARG A 69 14.30 -5.57 12.45
N SER A 70 14.74 -6.78 12.81
CA SER A 70 15.08 -7.86 11.88
C SER A 70 13.91 -8.17 10.94
N THR A 71 12.71 -8.34 11.49
CA THR A 71 11.50 -8.59 10.70
C THR A 71 11.20 -7.45 9.71
N ILE A 72 11.38 -6.20 10.12
CA ILE A 72 11.15 -5.03 9.26
C ILE A 72 12.19 -5.01 8.12
N ILE A 73 13.48 -5.16 8.42
CA ILE A 73 14.52 -5.13 7.37
C ILE A 73 14.40 -6.29 6.40
N ASP A 74 14.00 -7.47 6.85
CA ASP A 74 13.79 -8.62 5.98
C ASP A 74 12.60 -8.38 5.05
N SER A 75 11.52 -7.78 5.58
CA SER A 75 10.32 -7.47 4.80
C SER A 75 10.61 -6.41 3.73
N ILE A 76 11.20 -5.27 4.13
CA ILE A 76 11.51 -4.17 3.21
C ILE A 76 12.66 -4.55 2.27
N GLY A 77 13.68 -5.22 2.78
CA GLY A 77 14.79 -5.73 1.99
C GLY A 77 14.33 -6.74 0.93
N SER A 78 13.48 -7.70 1.30
CA SER A 78 12.88 -8.63 0.33
C SER A 78 12.03 -7.91 -0.71
N PHE A 79 11.32 -6.85 -0.33
CA PHE A 79 10.52 -6.06 -1.27
C PHE A 79 11.39 -5.38 -2.34
N PHE A 80 12.52 -4.77 -1.95
CA PHE A 80 13.45 -4.13 -2.89
C PHE A 80 14.50 -5.06 -3.50
N GLY A 81 14.56 -6.33 -3.07
CA GLY A 81 15.65 -7.24 -3.43
C GLY A 81 17.00 -6.83 -2.83
N GLU A 82 17.02 -6.08 -1.72
CA GLU A 82 18.22 -5.53 -1.09
C GLU A 82 18.43 -6.06 0.34
N ARG A 83 19.67 -5.97 0.84
CA ARG A 83 19.98 -6.22 2.26
C ARG A 83 20.10 -4.88 2.99
N LEU A 84 19.25 -4.68 3.99
CA LEU A 84 19.21 -3.47 4.81
C LEU A 84 19.84 -3.74 6.18
N ARG A 85 20.33 -2.69 6.85
CA ARG A 85 20.87 -2.79 8.21
C ARG A 85 19.75 -2.66 9.24
N SER A 86 19.84 -3.44 10.33
CA SER A 86 18.87 -3.44 11.44
C SER A 86 18.93 -2.18 12.32
N ASP A 87 20.03 -1.43 12.25
CA ASP A 87 20.23 -0.16 12.95
C ASP A 87 19.63 1.05 12.21
N PHE A 88 18.49 0.84 11.57
CA PHE A 88 17.71 1.91 10.94
C PHE A 88 17.17 2.87 12.00
N ASP A 89 17.02 4.14 11.62
CA ASP A 89 16.52 5.19 12.50
C ASP A 89 15.00 5.30 12.41
N ILE A 90 14.36 5.66 13.52
CA ILE A 90 12.92 5.88 13.60
C ILE A 90 12.69 7.24 14.25
N ALA A 91 11.98 8.12 13.54
CA ALA A 91 11.48 9.38 14.07
C ALA A 91 9.96 9.38 14.09
N ALA A 92 9.36 10.00 15.10
CA ALA A 92 7.95 10.32 15.10
C ALA A 92 7.78 11.79 14.71
N HIS A 93 6.85 12.06 13.79
CA HIS A 93 6.52 13.39 13.32
C HIS A 93 5.06 13.71 13.72
N LYS A 94 4.84 14.97 14.10
CA LYS A 94 3.54 15.57 14.37
C LYS A 94 3.43 16.86 13.58
N MET A 95 2.46 16.94 12.69
CA MET A 95 2.13 18.15 11.93
C MET A 95 0.80 18.71 12.40
N ILE A 96 0.70 20.01 12.63
CA ILE A 96 -0.53 20.73 13.00
C ILE A 96 -0.97 21.68 11.88
N SER A 97 -2.13 22.32 12.01
CA SER A 97 -2.62 23.29 11.02
C SER A 97 -1.55 24.30 10.59
N GLY A 98 -1.31 24.39 9.28
CA GLY A 98 -0.28 25.23 8.67
C GLY A 98 1.07 24.54 8.43
N ASP A 99 1.41 23.49 9.17
CA ASP A 99 2.63 22.70 8.94
C ASP A 99 2.60 22.07 7.54
N PHE A 100 3.75 21.99 6.89
CA PHE A 100 3.91 21.47 5.53
C PHE A 100 5.33 20.91 5.32
N ILE A 101 5.50 20.15 4.24
CA ILE A 101 6.82 19.74 3.73
C ILE A 101 6.82 20.01 2.22
N ASP A 102 7.68 20.91 1.76
CA ASP A 102 7.82 21.29 0.36
C ASP A 102 8.51 20.19 -0.46
N VAL A 103 8.59 20.35 -1.78
CA VAL A 103 9.14 19.37 -2.70
C VAL A 103 10.64 19.14 -2.45
N HIS A 104 11.02 17.89 -2.20
CA HIS A 104 12.40 17.46 -1.92
C HIS A 104 12.62 15.98 -2.29
N THR A 105 13.85 15.47 -2.20
CA THR A 105 14.22 14.11 -2.66
C THR A 105 14.85 13.24 -1.59
N ASP A 106 15.04 13.76 -0.38
CA ASP A 106 15.75 13.08 0.71
C ASP A 106 17.19 12.64 0.41
N SER A 107 17.71 12.89 -0.79
CA SER A 107 19.07 12.53 -1.18
C SER A 107 20.08 13.25 -0.28
N ASN A 108 21.01 12.48 0.28
CA ASN A 108 22.00 12.96 1.24
C ASN A 108 23.25 12.06 1.26
N ASP A 109 24.31 12.55 1.92
CA ASP A 109 25.60 11.87 2.04
C ASP A 109 25.68 10.91 3.25
N HIS A 110 24.57 10.63 3.94
CA HIS A 110 24.52 9.82 5.16
C HIS A 110 24.28 8.32 4.92
N ASN A 111 24.40 7.86 3.67
CA ASN A 111 24.23 6.46 3.26
C ASN A 111 22.83 5.89 3.60
N GLU A 112 21.83 6.77 3.64
CA GLU A 112 20.43 6.42 3.70
C GLU A 112 19.96 5.99 2.31
N THR A 113 19.26 4.86 2.23
CA THR A 113 18.88 4.30 0.92
C THR A 113 17.41 4.13 0.72
N HIS A 114 16.64 3.95 1.78
CA HIS A 114 15.19 3.86 1.70
C HIS A 114 14.56 4.64 2.83
N ARG A 115 13.40 5.22 2.55
CA ARG A 115 12.57 5.84 3.56
C ARG A 115 11.19 5.26 3.52
N MET A 116 10.63 5.02 4.69
CA MET A 116 9.24 4.64 4.87
C MET A 116 8.56 5.61 5.82
N THR A 117 7.48 6.22 5.35
CA THR A 117 6.55 6.96 6.19
C THR A 117 5.40 6.03 6.55
N VAL A 118 4.99 5.96 7.82
CA VAL A 118 3.75 5.30 8.25
C VAL A 118 2.84 6.32 8.89
N THR A 119 1.65 6.51 8.33
CA THR A 119 0.64 7.46 8.81
C THR A 119 -0.25 6.80 9.85
N LEU A 120 -0.59 7.56 10.88
CA LEU A 120 -1.20 7.05 12.12
C LEU A 120 -2.58 7.68 12.40
N ASN A 121 -3.20 8.25 11.37
CA ASN A 121 -4.36 9.11 11.51
C ASN A 121 -5.66 8.39 11.15
N ASP A 122 -6.52 8.20 12.15
CA ASP A 122 -7.85 7.65 11.93
C ASP A 122 -8.83 8.73 11.41
N GLY A 123 -9.70 8.30 10.48
CA GLY A 123 -10.70 9.16 9.85
C GLY A 123 -10.14 10.41 9.17
N TRP A 124 -8.94 10.35 8.58
CA TRP A 124 -8.36 11.48 7.84
C TRP A 124 -9.05 11.67 6.49
N SER A 125 -9.24 12.92 6.06
CA SER A 125 -9.94 13.29 4.83
C SER A 125 -9.11 14.23 3.96
N LEU A 126 -9.50 14.40 2.70
CA LEU A 126 -8.84 15.35 1.80
C LEU A 126 -8.92 16.80 2.31
N SER A 127 -10.00 17.17 3.00
CA SER A 127 -10.17 18.49 3.60
C SER A 127 -9.22 18.77 4.77
N ASP A 128 -8.63 17.74 5.37
CA ASP A 128 -7.64 17.92 6.44
C ASP A 128 -6.24 18.28 5.88
N GLY A 129 -6.00 18.11 4.58
CA GLY A 129 -4.68 18.29 3.98
C GLY A 129 -3.69 17.20 4.38
N GLY A 130 -2.39 17.51 4.49
CA GLY A 130 -1.36 16.54 4.87
C GLY A 130 -1.15 15.37 3.90
N ILE A 131 -1.52 15.57 2.64
CA ILE A 131 -1.48 14.56 1.58
C ILE A 131 -0.03 14.38 1.15
N LEU A 132 0.46 13.14 1.15
CA LEU A 132 1.77 12.84 0.60
C LEU A 132 1.69 12.88 -0.91
N LEU A 133 2.56 13.65 -1.55
CA LEU A 133 2.63 13.81 -2.98
C LEU A 133 3.88 13.14 -3.54
N ALA A 134 3.70 12.52 -4.69
CA ALA A 134 4.75 11.99 -5.51
C ALA A 134 4.85 12.81 -6.79
N LEU A 135 6.06 13.28 -7.13
CA LEU A 135 6.30 14.17 -8.25
C LEU A 135 7.33 13.58 -9.21
N ASN A 136 7.20 13.94 -10.49
CA ASN A 136 8.19 13.58 -11.51
C ASN A 136 9.41 14.53 -11.52
N SER A 137 9.32 15.67 -10.82
CA SER A 137 10.36 16.70 -10.76
C SER A 137 10.23 17.55 -9.49
N GLY A 138 11.17 18.48 -9.27
CA GLY A 138 11.14 19.44 -8.17
C GLY A 138 10.04 20.51 -8.23
N ALA A 139 8.99 20.33 -9.04
CA ALA A 139 7.91 21.30 -9.22
C ALA A 139 6.55 20.70 -8.85
N ILE A 140 5.76 21.41 -8.04
CA ILE A 140 4.44 20.93 -7.59
C ILE A 140 3.48 20.59 -8.76
N SER A 141 3.64 21.24 -9.91
CA SER A 141 2.85 20.96 -11.11
C SER A 141 3.11 19.57 -11.72
N SER A 142 4.16 18.88 -11.30
CA SER A 142 4.52 17.55 -11.77
C SER A 142 4.03 16.42 -10.86
N VAL A 143 3.04 16.69 -9.99
CA VAL A 143 2.36 15.65 -9.19
C VAL A 143 1.95 14.50 -10.11
N ARG A 144 2.56 13.35 -9.86
CA ARG A 144 2.25 12.08 -10.48
C ARG A 144 1.19 11.35 -9.69
N ASP A 145 1.38 11.29 -8.36
CA ASP A 145 0.56 10.52 -7.44
C ASP A 145 0.37 11.23 -6.11
N ALA A 146 -0.65 10.82 -5.38
CA ALA A 146 -0.98 11.35 -4.06
C ALA A 146 -1.54 10.25 -3.15
N TRP A 147 -1.25 10.34 -1.85
CA TRP A 147 -1.74 9.40 -0.84
C TRP A 147 -2.29 10.12 0.38
N LEU A 148 -3.49 9.70 0.77
CA LEU A 148 -4.16 10.17 1.98
C LEU A 148 -3.52 9.52 3.21
N PRO A 149 -3.14 10.30 4.25
CA PRO A 149 -2.47 9.77 5.43
C PRO A 149 -3.48 9.08 6.35
N THR A 150 -3.80 7.83 6.04
CA THR A 150 -4.77 7.01 6.77
C THR A 150 -4.08 6.12 7.80
N ALA A 151 -4.83 5.67 8.80
CA ALA A 151 -4.29 4.89 9.91
C ALA A 151 -3.58 3.62 9.43
N ASN A 152 -2.39 3.38 9.98
CA ASN A 152 -1.57 2.18 9.77
C ASN A 152 -1.19 1.92 8.29
N ASN A 153 -1.20 2.96 7.47
CA ASN A 153 -0.79 2.90 6.07
C ASN A 153 0.56 3.56 5.89
N GLY A 154 1.35 3.07 4.95
CA GLY A 154 2.71 3.54 4.71
C GLY A 154 2.99 3.91 3.26
N PHE A 155 4.06 4.64 3.07
CA PHE A 155 4.68 4.91 1.78
C PHE A 155 6.18 4.68 1.93
N VAL A 156 6.74 3.74 1.18
CA VAL A 156 8.15 3.39 1.18
C VAL A 156 8.76 3.67 -0.19
N PHE A 157 9.98 4.18 -0.24
CA PHE A 157 10.68 4.42 -1.49
C PHE A 157 12.18 4.30 -1.34
N LYS A 158 12.85 4.04 -2.46
CA LYS A 158 14.30 4.19 -2.58
C LYS A 158 14.64 5.67 -2.72
N ILE A 159 15.54 6.15 -1.88
CA ILE A 159 16.06 7.51 -1.92
C ILE A 159 16.95 7.64 -3.15
N SER A 160 16.70 8.68 -3.94
CA SER A 160 17.48 9.05 -5.13
C SER A 160 17.33 10.54 -5.40
N GLU A 161 18.18 11.10 -6.26
CA GLU A 161 18.04 12.48 -6.76
C GLU A 161 16.73 12.74 -7.52
N SER A 162 16.03 11.68 -7.93
CA SER A 162 14.75 11.75 -8.64
C SER A 162 13.54 11.42 -7.77
N SER A 163 13.72 11.12 -6.48
CA SER A 163 12.65 10.71 -5.57
C SER A 163 11.82 11.89 -5.01
N TYR A 164 11.38 12.78 -5.90
CA TYR A 164 10.69 14.01 -5.53
C TYR A 164 9.34 13.74 -4.85
N HIS A 165 9.19 14.24 -3.62
CA HIS A 165 7.98 14.12 -2.83
C HIS A 165 7.75 15.36 -1.96
N ALA A 166 6.51 15.51 -1.48
CA ALA A 166 6.09 16.60 -0.62
C ALA A 166 4.95 16.14 0.30
N VAL A 167 4.62 16.94 1.31
CA VAL A 167 3.40 16.79 2.12
C VAL A 167 2.65 18.12 2.09
N THR A 168 1.43 18.11 1.55
CA THR A 168 0.61 19.32 1.48
C THR A 168 0.38 19.91 2.87
N PRO A 169 0.14 21.23 2.99
CA PRO A 169 -0.19 21.84 4.27
C PRO A 169 -1.31 21.11 5.01
N ILE A 170 -1.23 21.08 6.34
CA ILE A 170 -2.37 20.67 7.17
C ILE A 170 -3.39 21.81 7.18
N LEU A 171 -4.62 21.49 6.80
CA LEU A 171 -5.74 22.45 6.76
C LEU A 171 -6.73 22.22 7.91
N GLY A 172 -6.77 20.99 8.43
CA GLY A 172 -7.64 20.60 9.54
C GLY A 172 -7.09 21.04 10.90
N SER A 173 -7.96 21.01 11.92
CA SER A 173 -7.60 21.33 13.30
C SER A 173 -6.95 20.17 14.07
N ARG A 174 -7.04 18.94 13.55
CA ARG A 174 -6.46 17.75 14.17
C ARG A 174 -5.00 17.57 13.76
N PRO A 175 -4.13 17.06 14.64
CA PRO A 175 -2.74 16.77 14.30
C PRO A 175 -2.60 15.54 13.37
N ARG A 176 -1.71 15.63 12.38
CA ARG A 176 -1.24 14.50 11.56
C ARG A 176 -0.04 13.86 12.23
N TYR A 177 -0.07 12.54 12.43
CA TYR A 177 1.03 11.79 13.04
C TYR A 177 1.62 10.81 12.04
N SER A 178 2.94 10.71 12.01
CA SER A 178 3.62 9.70 11.21
C SER A 178 4.88 9.17 11.89
N LEU A 179 5.22 7.91 11.63
CA LEU A 179 6.57 7.39 11.84
C LEU A 179 7.36 7.51 10.55
N ILE A 180 8.57 8.05 10.63
CA ILE A 180 9.56 8.03 9.56
C ILE A 180 10.62 7.01 9.91
N ILE A 181 10.78 6.01 9.06
CA ILE A 181 11.75 4.94 9.20
C ILE A 181 12.80 5.09 8.10
N THR A 182 14.05 5.24 8.49
CA THR A 182 15.17 5.53 7.58
C THR A 182 16.15 4.37 7.55
N PHE A 183 16.20 3.68 6.41
CA PHE A 183 17.02 2.49 6.22
C PHE A 183 18.37 2.83 5.61
N LYS A 184 19.38 2.05 6.01
CA LYS A 184 20.76 2.14 5.52
C LYS A 184 21.12 0.86 4.80
N ARG A 185 21.91 0.97 3.73
CA ARG A 185 22.38 -0.20 2.97
C ARG A 185 23.36 -1.03 3.81
N SER A 186 23.20 -2.34 3.81
CA SER A 186 24.28 -3.25 4.24
C SER A 186 25.29 -3.32 3.10
N GLY A 187 26.60 -3.16 3.37
CA GLY A 187 27.65 -3.13 2.35
C GLY A 187 27.79 -4.41 1.48
N VAL A 188 26.88 -5.37 1.61
CA VAL A 188 26.80 -6.63 0.86
C VAL A 188 25.64 -6.55 -0.13
N SER A 189 25.91 -6.62 -1.43
CA SER A 189 24.85 -6.65 -2.44
C SER A 189 24.09 -7.98 -2.41
N CYS A 190 22.76 -7.93 -2.46
CA CYS A 190 21.95 -9.08 -2.81
C CYS A 190 21.90 -9.20 -4.34
N THR A 191 22.09 -10.40 -4.89
CA THR A 191 22.03 -10.67 -6.34
C THR A 191 20.63 -11.02 -6.83
N LYS A 192 19.61 -10.94 -5.97
CA LYS A 192 18.23 -11.18 -6.38
C LYS A 192 17.68 -9.93 -7.03
N GLU A 193 17.26 -10.04 -8.29
CA GLU A 193 16.49 -8.98 -8.93
C GLU A 193 15.26 -8.64 -8.09
N PRO A 194 14.89 -7.34 -8.01
CA PRO A 194 13.68 -6.92 -7.34
C PRO A 194 12.49 -7.68 -7.93
N THR A 195 11.81 -8.47 -7.10
CA THR A 195 10.62 -9.19 -7.53
C THR A 195 9.44 -8.22 -7.44
N TRP A 196 9.07 -7.64 -8.57
CA TRP A 196 7.94 -6.71 -8.68
C TRP A 196 6.61 -7.44 -8.46
N ILE A 197 5.78 -6.89 -7.56
CA ILE A 197 4.49 -7.46 -7.16
C ILE A 197 3.40 -6.38 -7.22
N PRO A 198 2.61 -6.31 -8.30
CA PRO A 198 1.36 -5.57 -8.31
C PRO A 198 0.40 -6.01 -7.20
N PHE A 199 -0.34 -5.04 -6.69
CA PHE A 199 -1.15 -5.11 -5.48
C PHE A 199 -2.59 -4.72 -5.78
N VAL A 200 -3.51 -5.14 -4.93
CA VAL A 200 -4.93 -4.80 -5.02
C VAL A 200 -5.26 -3.60 -4.14
N LEU A 201 -6.14 -2.69 -4.60
CA LEU A 201 -6.58 -1.54 -3.80
C LEU A 201 -7.24 -2.03 -2.49
N GLN A 202 -7.25 -1.21 -1.43
CA GLN A 202 -7.98 -1.56 -0.19
C GLN A 202 -9.46 -1.87 -0.48
N SER A 203 -10.09 -1.07 -1.35
CA SER A 203 -11.44 -1.33 -1.85
C SER A 203 -11.56 -2.68 -2.57
N ASP A 204 -10.52 -3.11 -3.27
CA ASP A 204 -10.50 -4.37 -4.00
C ASP A 204 -10.41 -5.55 -3.02
N VAL A 205 -9.60 -5.42 -1.96
CA VAL A 205 -9.52 -6.43 -0.89
C VAL A 205 -10.83 -6.49 -0.09
N GLU A 206 -11.47 -5.36 0.19
CA GLU A 206 -12.79 -5.31 0.84
C GLU A 206 -13.86 -5.96 -0.05
N CYS A 207 -13.91 -5.62 -1.34
CA CYS A 207 -14.78 -6.25 -2.33
C CYS A 207 -14.53 -7.76 -2.45
N ALA A 208 -13.26 -8.16 -2.49
CA ALA A 208 -12.86 -9.57 -2.53
C ALA A 208 -13.24 -10.30 -1.26
N THR A 209 -13.06 -9.69 -0.09
CA THR A 209 -13.43 -10.28 1.21
C THR A 209 -14.93 -10.55 1.26
N ALA A 210 -15.75 -9.57 0.85
CA ALA A 210 -17.20 -9.74 0.76
C ALA A 210 -17.59 -10.84 -0.24
N THR A 211 -17.01 -10.81 -1.45
CA THR A 211 -17.30 -11.81 -2.49
C THR A 211 -16.88 -13.21 -2.07
N ALA A 212 -15.71 -13.36 -1.47
CA ALA A 212 -15.18 -14.61 -0.97
C ALA A 212 -16.02 -15.19 0.16
N ALA A 213 -16.50 -14.36 1.10
CA ALA A 213 -17.42 -14.80 2.14
C ALA A 213 -18.68 -15.44 1.57
N HIS A 214 -19.24 -14.87 0.49
CA HIS A 214 -20.38 -15.47 -0.22
C HIS A 214 -20.02 -16.78 -0.92
N MET A 215 -18.79 -16.94 -1.39
CA MET A 215 -18.27 -18.19 -1.96
C MET A 215 -17.90 -19.24 -0.90
N GLY A 216 -18.18 -18.97 0.38
CA GLY A 216 -17.85 -19.86 1.49
C GLY A 216 -16.35 -19.93 1.79
N ILE A 217 -15.61 -18.87 1.45
CA ILE A 217 -14.18 -18.70 1.77
C ILE A 217 -14.11 -17.79 3.01
N SER A 218 -13.32 -18.20 4.01
CA SER A 218 -13.16 -17.42 5.25
C SER A 218 -12.61 -16.02 4.97
N PRO A 219 -13.20 -14.94 5.50
CA PRO A 219 -12.63 -13.59 5.45
C PRO A 219 -11.20 -13.51 5.98
N GLU A 220 -10.84 -14.41 6.92
CA GLU A 220 -9.48 -14.49 7.46
C GLU A 220 -8.44 -14.86 6.40
N THR A 221 -8.84 -15.44 5.27
CA THR A 221 -7.98 -15.66 4.09
C THR A 221 -7.28 -14.36 3.69
N PHE A 222 -8.02 -13.25 3.70
CA PHE A 222 -7.51 -11.92 3.42
C PHE A 222 -6.88 -11.27 4.65
N THR A 223 -6.39 -12.03 5.64
CA THR A 223 -5.43 -11.57 6.66
C THR A 223 -4.04 -12.19 6.48
N ALA A 224 -3.88 -13.21 5.63
CA ALA A 224 -2.58 -13.77 5.26
C ALA A 224 -1.85 -12.96 4.16
N PRO A 225 -0.52 -13.07 4.04
CA PRO A 225 0.20 -12.66 2.83
C PRO A 225 -0.36 -13.39 1.59
N PHE A 226 -0.29 -12.74 0.43
CA PHE A 226 -0.61 -13.35 -0.86
C PHE A 226 0.65 -13.53 -1.71
N LYS A 227 0.64 -14.47 -2.64
CA LYS A 227 1.65 -14.60 -3.68
C LYS A 227 1.19 -13.80 -4.88
N TYR A 228 2.07 -12.99 -5.46
CA TYR A 228 1.80 -12.37 -6.74
C TYR A 228 2.35 -13.18 -7.90
N SER A 229 1.65 -13.18 -9.02
CA SER A 229 2.11 -13.77 -10.27
C SER A 229 1.59 -12.95 -11.43
N GLU A 230 2.44 -12.75 -12.45
CA GLU A 230 2.08 -12.07 -13.69
C GLU A 230 1.97 -13.10 -14.81
N PHE A 231 0.96 -12.93 -15.65
CA PHE A 231 0.69 -13.78 -16.80
C PHE A 231 0.68 -12.92 -18.06
N GLY A 232 1.37 -13.37 -19.11
CA GLY A 232 1.45 -12.64 -20.38
C GLY A 232 0.09 -12.52 -21.05
N THR A 233 -0.76 -13.54 -20.90
CA THR A 233 -2.11 -13.60 -21.46
C THR A 233 -3.11 -14.22 -20.47
N VAL A 234 -4.41 -14.06 -20.74
CA VAL A 234 -5.47 -14.77 -20.01
C VAL A 234 -5.34 -16.29 -20.14
N ASP A 235 -4.86 -16.78 -21.28
CA ASP A 235 -4.74 -18.21 -21.52
C ASP A 235 -3.57 -18.82 -20.74
N ASP A 236 -2.51 -18.05 -20.47
CA ASP A 236 -1.44 -18.44 -19.54
C ASP A 236 -1.99 -18.60 -18.12
N LEU A 237 -2.80 -17.64 -17.66
CA LEU A 237 -3.48 -17.73 -16.38
C LEU A 237 -4.42 -18.94 -16.32
N ARG A 238 -5.24 -19.16 -17.36
CA ARG A 238 -6.13 -20.32 -17.44
C ARG A 238 -5.34 -21.62 -17.38
N SER A 239 -4.21 -21.70 -18.06
CA SER A 239 -3.33 -22.86 -18.02
C SER A 239 -2.78 -23.10 -16.61
N PHE A 240 -2.35 -22.03 -15.92
CA PHE A 240 -1.88 -22.09 -14.53
C PHE A 240 -2.94 -22.63 -13.57
N VAL A 241 -4.20 -22.21 -13.71
CA VAL A 241 -5.31 -22.68 -12.85
C VAL A 241 -5.96 -23.99 -13.34
N SER A 242 -5.28 -24.75 -14.21
CA SER A 242 -5.79 -26.02 -14.77
C SER A 242 -7.14 -25.87 -15.50
N GLY A 243 -7.30 -24.74 -16.20
CA GLY A 243 -8.42 -24.45 -17.11
C GLY A 243 -9.72 -24.01 -16.45
N HIS A 244 -9.87 -24.11 -15.13
CA HIS A 244 -11.09 -23.70 -14.43
C HIS A 244 -10.81 -22.70 -13.31
N LEU A 245 -11.06 -21.43 -13.64
CA LEU A 245 -11.17 -20.35 -12.68
C LEU A 245 -12.63 -20.20 -12.25
N TYR A 246 -12.95 -20.58 -11.01
CA TYR A 246 -14.30 -20.47 -10.47
C TYR A 246 -14.61 -19.00 -10.19
N ASN A 247 -15.57 -18.45 -10.93
CA ASN A 247 -16.08 -17.11 -10.65
C ASN A 247 -17.17 -17.16 -9.57
N ALA A 248 -17.39 -16.02 -8.91
CA ALA A 248 -18.60 -15.82 -8.13
C ALA A 248 -19.85 -16.17 -8.97
N PRO A 249 -20.82 -16.93 -8.41
CA PRO A 249 -22.07 -17.29 -9.09
C PRO A 249 -22.73 -16.11 -9.80
N LYS A 250 -23.35 -16.34 -10.97
CA LYS A 250 -24.01 -15.30 -11.78
C LYS A 250 -25.06 -14.48 -11.03
N GLN A 251 -25.67 -15.01 -9.97
CA GLN A 251 -26.60 -14.27 -9.10
C GLN A 251 -25.93 -13.22 -8.20
N TRP A 252 -24.61 -13.34 -8.02
CA TRP A 252 -23.76 -12.40 -7.28
C TRP A 252 -22.82 -11.64 -8.21
N SER A 253 -22.65 -12.15 -9.44
CA SER A 253 -22.12 -11.36 -10.54
C SER A 253 -23.11 -10.26 -10.93
N TYR A 254 -22.55 -9.17 -11.47
CA TYR A 254 -23.09 -7.82 -11.64
C TYR A 254 -24.47 -7.64 -12.33
N LYS A 255 -25.23 -8.70 -12.65
CA LYS A 255 -26.41 -8.66 -13.53
C LYS A 255 -27.79 -8.82 -12.87
N LYS A 256 -27.92 -9.10 -11.56
CA LYS A 256 -29.25 -9.24 -10.94
C LYS A 256 -29.36 -8.48 -9.62
N GLY A 257 -30.54 -7.87 -9.41
CA GLY A 257 -31.00 -7.00 -8.30
C GLY A 257 -30.86 -7.49 -6.86
N THR A 258 -30.03 -8.49 -6.62
CA THR A 258 -29.62 -8.99 -5.30
C THR A 258 -28.11 -8.87 -5.08
N SER A 259 -27.36 -8.35 -6.07
CA SER A 259 -25.96 -8.02 -5.87
C SER A 259 -25.86 -6.84 -4.88
N ILE A 260 -24.85 -6.89 -4.02
CA ILE A 260 -24.57 -5.87 -2.99
C ILE A 260 -24.30 -4.48 -3.62
N ASN A 261 -24.15 -4.43 -4.95
CA ASN A 261 -23.89 -3.24 -5.77
C ASN A 261 -25.06 -2.85 -6.71
N VAL A 262 -26.26 -3.40 -6.50
CA VAL A 262 -27.50 -2.98 -7.18
C VAL A 262 -28.58 -2.67 -6.14
N ASP A 263 -29.37 -1.64 -6.37
CA ASP A 263 -30.51 -1.32 -5.51
C ASP A 263 -31.62 -2.37 -5.64
N HIS A 264 -32.66 -2.22 -4.82
CA HIS A 264 -33.84 -3.09 -4.79
C HIS A 264 -34.63 -3.14 -6.11
N ASN A 265 -34.30 -2.29 -7.09
CA ASN A 265 -34.90 -2.26 -8.42
C ASN A 265 -34.01 -2.91 -9.48
N GLY A 266 -32.84 -3.44 -9.11
CA GLY A 266 -31.87 -3.98 -10.05
C GLY A 266 -31.02 -2.93 -10.76
N ASN A 267 -31.08 -1.66 -10.32
CA ASN A 267 -30.27 -0.60 -10.88
C ASN A 267 -28.92 -0.54 -10.15
N GLN A 268 -27.82 -0.48 -10.89
CA GLN A 268 -26.51 -0.25 -10.30
C GLN A 268 -26.40 1.22 -9.84
N PRO A 269 -26.15 1.54 -8.56
CA PRO A 269 -26.08 2.94 -8.13
C PRO A 269 -24.86 3.69 -8.65
N LYS A 270 -23.89 3.03 -9.33
CA LYS A 270 -22.69 3.67 -9.90
C LYS A 270 -22.18 2.96 -11.17
N GLY A 271 -22.64 3.41 -12.33
CA GLY A 271 -22.04 3.22 -13.66
C GLY A 271 -22.26 1.85 -14.34
N THR A 272 -22.39 1.88 -15.67
CA THR A 272 -22.47 0.72 -16.58
C THR A 272 -21.12 -0.01 -16.70
N ASP A 273 -21.10 -1.22 -17.28
CA ASP A 273 -19.83 -1.92 -17.61
C ASP A 273 -18.94 -1.06 -18.53
N ALA A 274 -19.54 -0.26 -19.41
CA ALA A 274 -18.82 0.71 -20.23
C ALA A 274 -18.15 1.81 -19.39
N ASP A 275 -18.85 2.34 -18.38
CA ASP A 275 -18.29 3.35 -17.46
C ASP A 275 -17.14 2.80 -16.63
N ARG A 276 -17.17 1.50 -16.29
CA ARG A 276 -16.08 0.83 -15.57
C ARG A 276 -14.89 0.53 -16.47
N VAL A 277 -15.11 0.09 -17.70
CA VAL A 277 -14.04 -0.04 -18.70
C VAL A 277 -13.41 1.32 -18.98
N ASP A 278 -14.21 2.39 -19.05
CA ASP A 278 -13.72 3.75 -19.20
C ASP A 278 -12.94 4.24 -17.96
N ALA A 279 -13.39 3.87 -16.75
CA ALA A 279 -12.63 4.11 -15.53
C ALA A 279 -11.30 3.36 -15.51
N VAL A 280 -11.27 2.09 -15.94
CA VAL A 280 -10.05 1.28 -16.08
C VAL A 280 -9.11 1.87 -17.14
N ARG A 281 -9.63 2.35 -18.27
CA ARG A 281 -8.85 3.05 -19.31
C ARG A 281 -8.23 4.35 -18.82
N LYS A 282 -8.86 5.02 -17.85
CA LYS A 282 -8.30 6.22 -17.18
C LYS A 282 -7.25 5.88 -16.14
N LEU A 283 -7.16 4.62 -15.69
CA LEU A 283 -6.07 4.18 -14.83
C LEU A 283 -4.80 4.03 -15.66
N ARG A 284 -3.69 4.57 -15.15
CA ARG A 284 -2.37 4.38 -15.78
C ARG A 284 -1.90 2.92 -15.74
N ARG A 285 -2.56 2.04 -14.95
CA ARG A 285 -2.33 0.58 -14.84
C ARG A 285 -3.58 -0.17 -14.41
N ILE A 286 -3.72 -1.42 -14.85
CA ILE A 286 -4.76 -2.34 -14.40
C ILE A 286 -4.34 -2.94 -13.04
N PRO A 287 -5.09 -2.72 -11.95
CA PRO A 287 -4.78 -3.39 -10.69
C PRO A 287 -4.97 -4.92 -10.84
N PRO A 288 -4.17 -5.75 -10.15
CA PRO A 288 -4.24 -7.20 -10.25
C PRO A 288 -5.61 -7.72 -9.87
N ILE A 289 -5.98 -8.84 -10.46
CA ILE A 289 -7.16 -9.58 -10.03
C ILE A 289 -6.87 -10.35 -8.75
N ILE A 290 -7.90 -10.64 -7.95
CA ILE A 290 -7.75 -11.42 -6.72
C ILE A 290 -8.24 -12.83 -6.95
N VAL A 291 -7.32 -13.78 -6.76
CA VAL A 291 -7.61 -15.22 -6.82
C VAL A 291 -7.35 -15.85 -5.47
N VAL A 292 -8.22 -16.77 -5.05
CA VAL A 292 -8.01 -17.61 -3.87
C VAL A 292 -7.83 -19.04 -4.33
N ARG A 293 -6.72 -19.68 -3.94
CA ARG A 293 -6.57 -21.13 -4.03
C ARG A 293 -7.25 -21.76 -2.81
N ARG A 294 -8.27 -22.57 -3.07
CA ARG A 294 -9.01 -23.29 -2.04
C ARG A 294 -8.20 -24.45 -1.49
N LYS A 295 -8.58 -24.92 -0.30
CA LYS A 295 -8.01 -26.14 0.30
C LYS A 295 -8.19 -27.39 -0.58
N THR A 296 -9.22 -27.39 -1.42
CA THR A 296 -9.49 -28.43 -2.42
C THR A 296 -8.53 -28.39 -3.62
N GLY A 297 -7.70 -27.35 -3.72
CA GLY A 297 -6.78 -27.11 -4.83
C GLY A 297 -7.38 -26.32 -6.00
N CYS A 298 -8.68 -26.00 -5.98
CA CYS A 298 -9.29 -25.18 -7.03
C CYS A 298 -9.05 -23.68 -6.84
N TYR A 299 -9.13 -22.91 -7.92
CA TYR A 299 -8.88 -21.46 -7.91
C TYR A 299 -10.18 -20.68 -8.09
N CYS A 300 -10.42 -19.72 -7.21
CA CYS A 300 -11.60 -18.85 -7.21
C CYS A 300 -11.22 -17.41 -7.53
N LEU A 301 -11.78 -16.82 -8.58
CA LEU A 301 -11.69 -15.38 -8.82
C LEU A 301 -12.72 -14.66 -7.93
N VAL A 302 -12.21 -13.91 -6.96
CA VAL A 302 -13.04 -13.22 -5.96
C VAL A 302 -13.11 -11.71 -6.21
N ASP A 303 -12.23 -11.15 -7.03
CA ASP A 303 -12.33 -9.77 -7.51
C ASP A 303 -11.56 -9.57 -8.83
N GLY A 304 -12.00 -8.61 -9.65
CA GLY A 304 -11.32 -8.20 -10.88
C GLY A 304 -11.79 -8.88 -12.16
N SER A 305 -12.99 -9.46 -12.20
CA SER A 305 -13.53 -10.11 -13.42
C SER A 305 -13.59 -9.18 -14.63
N HIS A 306 -13.96 -7.91 -14.45
CA HIS A 306 -14.01 -6.92 -15.53
C HIS A 306 -12.60 -6.56 -16.03
N ARG A 307 -11.61 -6.53 -15.14
CA ARG A 307 -10.20 -6.34 -15.48
C ARG A 307 -9.65 -7.52 -16.26
N LEU A 308 -10.02 -8.74 -15.87
CA LEU A 308 -9.67 -9.96 -16.60
C LEU A 308 -10.25 -9.97 -18.01
N SER A 309 -11.52 -9.57 -18.17
CA SER A 309 -12.15 -9.41 -19.49
C SER A 309 -11.49 -8.31 -20.31
N HIS A 310 -11.20 -7.16 -19.71
CA HIS A 310 -10.53 -6.07 -20.42
C HIS A 310 -9.12 -6.46 -20.88
N ALA A 311 -8.35 -7.13 -20.02
CA ALA A 311 -7.02 -7.63 -20.35
C ALA A 311 -7.06 -8.69 -21.47
N HIS A 312 -8.11 -9.54 -21.49
CA HIS A 312 -8.36 -10.45 -22.60
C HIS A 312 -8.54 -9.69 -23.92
N ASP A 313 -9.45 -8.73 -23.93
CA ASP A 313 -9.90 -8.06 -25.15
C ASP A 313 -8.81 -7.16 -25.74
N GLU A 314 -7.99 -6.55 -24.88
CA GLU A 314 -6.89 -5.67 -25.28
C GLU A 314 -5.53 -6.39 -25.34
N SER A 315 -5.49 -7.71 -25.12
CA SER A 315 -4.24 -8.51 -25.09
C SER A 315 -3.17 -7.97 -24.13
N LEU A 316 -3.59 -7.60 -22.92
CA LEU A 316 -2.72 -7.04 -21.87
C LEU A 316 -2.26 -8.12 -20.88
N SER A 317 -1.10 -7.91 -20.25
CA SER A 317 -0.65 -8.77 -19.15
C SER A 317 -1.57 -8.66 -17.93
N ILE A 318 -1.62 -9.73 -17.14
CA ILE A 318 -2.51 -9.85 -15.99
C ILE A 318 -1.70 -10.10 -14.74
N GLY A 319 -1.80 -9.16 -13.81
CA GLY A 319 -1.36 -9.40 -12.44
C GLY A 319 -2.40 -10.17 -11.64
N VAL A 320 -1.95 -11.13 -10.85
CA VAL A 320 -2.79 -11.95 -9.95
C VAL A 320 -2.26 -11.88 -8.53
N ALA A 321 -3.09 -11.42 -7.61
CA ALA A 321 -2.88 -11.58 -6.18
C ALA A 321 -3.51 -12.90 -5.73
N LEU A 322 -2.68 -13.92 -5.52
CA LEU A 322 -3.07 -15.28 -5.14
C LEU A 322 -3.01 -15.48 -3.62
N TYR A 323 -4.17 -15.64 -3.00
CA TYR A 323 -4.32 -16.00 -1.59
C TYR A 323 -4.50 -17.51 -1.43
N GLU A 324 -4.00 -18.06 -0.34
CA GLU A 324 -4.29 -19.45 0.07
C GLU A 324 -5.41 -19.44 1.12
N GLU A 325 -6.47 -20.21 0.88
CA GLU A 325 -7.63 -20.29 1.78
C GLU A 325 -7.22 -20.79 3.17
N LYS A 326 -7.58 -20.02 4.20
CA LYS A 326 -7.35 -20.39 5.60
C LYS A 326 -8.36 -21.40 6.14
#